data_AF-A0A7C3D9D1-F1
#
_entry.id   AF-A0A7C3D9D1-F1
#
_cell.length_a   1.000
_cell.length_b   1.000
_cell.length_c   1.000
_cell.angle_alpha   90.00
_cell.angle_beta   90.00
_cell.angle_gamma   90.00
#
_symmetry.space_group_name_H-M   'P 1'
#
loop_
_entity.id
_entity.type
_entity.pdbx_description
1 polymer ?
#
loop_
_entity_poly.entity_id
_entity_poly.type
_entity_poly.pdbx_seq_one_letter_code
_entity_poly.pdbx_strand_id
1 'polypeptide(L)'
;MLSYGLGTEVGPIVTLGDNRQNYTQTYSVTRTVGGGSSQIGANLVSAPPNLGLRTTPDYNDPSSGKAVSGATDLASLDSYTRQAIHDLPTGETVFAGPREDGFFSDIPGIFDLLDPRIVDNNGNPADGIGQDGGGVDGFKGFNVLAFAIQIPLGQLSPVNYTAAFADLGNNANPLPAVAQATGVGVYASVSRKRITIRRSDRAPVNAGPWVQVNRMGNPLFNEALVSLADKDRYNRASPIDDAQFATHAENPEIAGLLNFVFGLSLATSGRADLALVYLPDVLRVDTTTGPVKLSGQAGFNRLGFIGGDTTTATNGKVKSNGWPNGRRFGDDVIDIALTAVASGPGYTSVTLVGDNVPSNDMDYNQVFPYSGTPHAGTANSKDSGVALVP
;
A
#
# COMPACT_ATOMS: atom_id res chain seq x y z
N MET A 1 -26.20 -8.56 17.27
CA MET A 1 -26.55 -9.86 16.64
C MET A 1 -25.27 -10.66 16.52
N LEU A 2 -25.28 -11.93 16.94
CA LEU A 2 -24.16 -12.85 16.69
C LEU A 2 -24.16 -13.16 15.18
N SER A 3 -23.24 -12.54 14.44
CA SER A 3 -23.22 -12.64 12.98
C SER A 3 -22.50 -13.89 12.46
N TYR A 4 -21.90 -14.73 13.31
CA TYR A 4 -21.10 -15.88 12.90
C TYR A 4 -21.09 -16.99 13.98
N GLY A 5 -20.95 -18.25 13.58
CA GLY A 5 -20.92 -19.43 14.48
C GLY A 5 -22.31 -20.00 14.83
N LEU A 6 -23.36 -19.53 14.17
CA LEU A 6 -24.75 -19.97 14.29
C LEU A 6 -25.39 -19.97 12.88
N GLY A 7 -24.79 -20.70 11.94
CA GLY A 7 -25.41 -20.86 10.63
C GLY A 7 -26.57 -21.85 10.75
N THR A 8 -26.70 -22.77 9.80
CA THR A 8 -27.53 -23.97 10.04
C THR A 8 -26.84 -24.97 10.98
N GLU A 9 -25.54 -24.79 11.25
CA GLU A 9 -24.75 -25.56 12.22
C GLU A 9 -23.96 -24.63 13.16
N VAL A 10 -23.73 -25.10 14.39
CA VAL A 10 -22.88 -24.44 15.39
C VAL A 10 -21.45 -24.95 15.27
N GLY A 11 -20.47 -24.06 15.23
CA GLY A 11 -19.05 -24.42 15.27
C GLY A 11 -18.14 -23.41 14.55
N PRO A 12 -16.83 -23.69 14.52
CA PRO A 12 -15.88 -22.91 13.72
C PRO A 12 -16.12 -23.13 12.22
N ILE A 13 -15.85 -22.11 11.41
CA ILE A 13 -15.86 -22.23 9.95
C ILE A 13 -14.74 -23.19 9.56
N VAL A 14 -15.05 -24.21 8.77
CA VAL A 14 -14.06 -25.19 8.27
C VAL A 14 -13.73 -24.92 6.81
N THR A 15 -14.74 -24.65 6.01
CA THR A 15 -14.60 -24.26 4.60
C THR A 15 -15.44 -23.03 4.30
N LEU A 16 -15.04 -22.25 3.30
CA LEU A 16 -15.78 -21.04 2.93
C LEU A 16 -17.21 -21.38 2.50
N GLY A 17 -18.17 -20.69 3.10
CA GLY A 17 -19.59 -20.88 2.85
C GLY A 17 -20.19 -22.15 3.46
N ASP A 18 -19.51 -22.80 4.42
CA ASP A 18 -20.09 -23.94 5.13
C ASP A 18 -21.30 -23.55 5.99
N ASN A 19 -21.99 -24.57 6.51
CA ASN A 19 -23.18 -24.40 7.35
C ASN A 19 -22.93 -23.61 8.66
N ARG A 20 -21.68 -23.31 9.02
CA ARG A 20 -21.29 -22.57 10.24
C ARG A 20 -20.98 -21.10 9.93
N GLN A 21 -20.87 -20.74 8.66
CA GLN A 21 -20.67 -19.38 8.19
C GLN A 21 -22.02 -18.68 7.86
N ASN A 22 -22.51 -17.84 8.77
CA ASN A 22 -23.82 -17.20 8.62
C ASN A 22 -23.87 -16.17 7.46
N TYR A 23 -22.74 -15.61 7.08
CA TYR A 23 -22.66 -14.59 6.04
C TYR A 23 -21.47 -14.84 5.12
N THR A 24 -21.78 -14.96 3.83
CA THR A 24 -20.81 -15.14 2.75
C THR A 24 -20.99 -14.00 1.76
N GLN A 25 -19.88 -13.43 1.30
CA GLN A 25 -19.86 -12.41 0.27
C GLN A 25 -19.25 -12.97 -1.00
N THR A 26 -19.76 -12.52 -2.14
CA THR A 26 -19.19 -12.83 -3.44
C THR A 26 -18.92 -11.56 -4.22
N TYR A 27 -18.00 -11.65 -5.18
CA TYR A 27 -17.65 -10.57 -6.07
C TYR A 27 -17.54 -11.07 -7.52
N SER A 28 -17.49 -10.10 -8.44
CA SER A 28 -17.24 -10.35 -9.85
C SER A 28 -16.09 -9.46 -10.32
N VAL A 29 -15.36 -9.93 -11.32
CA VAL A 29 -14.22 -9.21 -11.90
C VAL A 29 -14.56 -8.89 -13.35
N THR A 30 -14.42 -7.62 -13.71
CA THR A 30 -14.68 -7.13 -15.07
C THR A 30 -13.42 -6.49 -15.61
N ARG A 31 -12.99 -6.94 -16.78
CA ARG A 31 -11.87 -6.34 -17.52
C ARG A 31 -12.43 -5.36 -18.54
N THR A 32 -11.82 -4.18 -18.64
CA THR A 32 -12.13 -3.19 -19.68
C THR A 32 -10.89 -2.84 -20.46
N VAL A 33 -10.90 -3.03 -21.79
CA VAL A 33 -9.79 -2.72 -22.70
C VAL A 33 -10.33 -1.98 -23.92
N GLY A 34 -9.76 -0.83 -24.27
CA GLY A 34 -10.15 -0.08 -25.47
C GLY A 34 -11.64 0.30 -25.54
N GLY A 35 -12.30 0.42 -24.39
CA GLY A 35 -13.75 0.71 -24.28
C GLY A 35 -14.66 -0.53 -24.29
N GLY A 36 -14.14 -1.73 -24.55
CA GLY A 36 -14.89 -2.99 -24.41
C GLY A 36 -14.76 -3.56 -23.00
N SER A 37 -15.87 -4.01 -22.42
CA SER A 37 -15.90 -4.64 -21.08
C SER A 37 -16.33 -6.11 -21.16
N SER A 38 -15.63 -6.98 -20.44
CA SER A 38 -15.96 -8.40 -20.30
C SER A 38 -15.87 -8.82 -18.83
N GLN A 39 -16.92 -9.46 -18.31
CA GLN A 39 -16.85 -10.12 -17.01
C GLN A 39 -15.97 -11.38 -17.15
N ILE A 40 -14.87 -11.42 -16.40
CA ILE A 40 -13.86 -12.49 -16.44
C ILE A 40 -13.94 -13.42 -15.22
N GLY A 41 -14.73 -13.05 -14.22
CA GLY A 41 -15.03 -13.87 -13.06
C GLY A 41 -16.36 -13.44 -12.41
N ALA A 42 -17.10 -14.40 -11.87
CA ALA A 42 -18.40 -14.16 -11.23
C ALA A 42 -18.62 -15.12 -10.07
N ASN A 43 -19.40 -14.70 -9.07
CA ASN A 43 -19.70 -15.49 -7.87
C ASN A 43 -18.46 -15.96 -7.11
N LEU A 44 -17.36 -15.21 -7.19
CA LEU A 44 -16.11 -15.53 -6.51
C LEU A 44 -16.27 -15.25 -5.03
N VAL A 45 -16.00 -16.24 -4.17
CA VAL A 45 -16.20 -16.12 -2.72
C VAL A 45 -15.08 -15.29 -2.10
N SER A 46 -15.46 -14.37 -1.21
CA SER A 46 -14.53 -13.58 -0.39
C SER A 46 -14.12 -14.35 0.87
N ALA A 47 -12.89 -14.14 1.33
CA ALA A 47 -12.46 -14.61 2.64
C ALA A 47 -13.31 -13.99 3.77
N PRO A 48 -13.58 -14.73 4.87
CA PRO A 48 -14.35 -14.24 6.01
C PRO A 48 -13.48 -13.33 6.89
N PRO A 49 -14.09 -12.44 7.70
CA PRO A 49 -13.35 -11.69 8.71
C PRO A 49 -12.78 -12.61 9.79
N ASN A 50 -11.61 -12.27 10.34
CA ASN A 50 -11.04 -12.99 11.48
C ASN A 50 -11.71 -12.52 12.78
N LEU A 51 -12.68 -13.29 13.26
CA LEU A 51 -13.39 -12.99 14.49
C LEU A 51 -12.63 -13.47 15.73
N GLY A 52 -11.74 -14.45 15.55
CA GLY A 52 -10.97 -15.08 16.60
C GLY A 52 -11.03 -16.60 16.56
N LEU A 53 -10.20 -17.21 17.40
CA LEU A 53 -9.89 -18.65 17.40
C LEU A 53 -11.11 -19.58 17.42
N ARG A 54 -12.23 -19.17 18.04
CA ARG A 54 -13.43 -20.02 18.15
C ARG A 54 -14.26 -20.10 16.86
N THR A 55 -14.13 -19.11 15.98
CA THR A 55 -14.96 -19.01 14.77
C THR A 55 -14.12 -19.17 13.50
N THR A 56 -12.92 -18.61 13.49
CA THR A 56 -11.97 -18.68 12.37
C THR A 56 -10.62 -19.21 12.85
N PRO A 57 -10.55 -20.46 13.36
CA PRO A 57 -9.33 -21.00 13.96
C PRO A 57 -8.12 -20.98 13.02
N ASP A 58 -8.29 -21.23 11.72
CA ASP A 58 -7.16 -21.41 10.81
C ASP A 58 -6.37 -20.11 10.54
N TYR A 59 -6.93 -18.94 10.84
CA TYR A 59 -6.16 -17.70 10.84
C TYR A 59 -5.23 -17.56 12.04
N ASN A 60 -5.45 -18.32 13.12
CA ASN A 60 -4.96 -17.98 14.44
C ASN A 60 -4.05 -19.04 15.05
N ASP A 61 -3.06 -18.60 15.80
CA ASP A 61 -2.24 -19.46 16.65
C ASP A 61 -3.13 -20.05 17.76
N PRO A 62 -3.18 -21.39 17.94
CA PRO A 62 -4.06 -22.03 18.91
C PRO A 62 -3.80 -21.67 20.37
N SER A 63 -2.59 -21.18 20.70
CA SER A 63 -2.18 -20.89 22.07
C SER A 63 -2.49 -19.44 22.48
N SER A 64 -2.24 -18.49 21.58
CA SER A 64 -2.38 -17.06 21.81
C SER A 64 -3.67 -16.48 21.25
N GLY A 65 -4.31 -17.18 20.30
CA GLY A 65 -5.49 -16.69 19.57
C GLY A 65 -5.20 -15.53 18.62
N LYS A 66 -3.91 -15.16 18.44
CA LYS A 66 -3.49 -14.09 17.53
C LYS A 66 -3.37 -14.62 16.10
N ALA A 67 -3.55 -13.73 15.13
CA ALA A 67 -3.40 -14.07 13.72
C ALA A 67 -1.97 -14.52 13.40
N VAL A 68 -1.82 -15.53 12.54
CA VAL A 68 -0.54 -16.02 12.02
C VAL A 68 -0.40 -15.59 10.57
N SER A 69 0.73 -14.98 10.25
CA SER A 69 1.06 -14.48 8.92
C SER A 69 2.51 -14.85 8.55
N GLY A 70 2.97 -14.47 7.37
CA GLY A 70 4.34 -14.78 6.93
C GLY A 70 4.46 -16.06 6.11
N ALA A 71 3.38 -16.50 5.47
CA ALA A 71 3.38 -17.68 4.60
C ALA A 71 4.40 -17.52 3.46
N THR A 72 5.32 -18.46 3.34
CA THR A 72 6.38 -18.46 2.31
C THR A 72 6.01 -19.24 1.05
N ASP A 73 4.99 -20.09 1.14
CA ASP A 73 4.42 -20.84 0.03
C ASP A 73 2.89 -20.94 0.13
N LEU A 74 2.22 -21.36 -0.96
CA LEU A 74 0.76 -21.53 -0.96
C LEU A 74 0.28 -22.60 0.03
N ALA A 75 1.11 -23.57 0.44
CA ALA A 75 0.70 -24.62 1.37
C ALA A 75 0.70 -24.13 2.83
N SER A 76 1.52 -23.13 3.13
CA SER A 76 1.63 -22.47 4.44
C SER A 76 0.58 -21.40 4.70
N LEU A 77 -0.16 -20.95 3.68
CA LEU A 77 -1.31 -20.07 3.86
C LEU A 77 -2.43 -20.74 4.66
N ASP A 78 -3.13 -19.95 5.45
CA ASP A 78 -4.35 -20.39 6.13
C ASP A 78 -5.41 -20.89 5.13
N SER A 79 -6.29 -21.78 5.59
CA SER A 79 -7.26 -22.44 4.71
C SER A 79 -8.24 -21.46 4.07
N TYR A 80 -8.61 -20.38 4.77
CA TYR A 80 -9.61 -19.42 4.30
C TYR A 80 -9.05 -18.56 3.16
N THR A 81 -7.82 -18.07 3.30
CA THR A 81 -7.13 -17.31 2.27
C THR A 81 -6.95 -18.16 1.03
N ARG A 82 -6.49 -19.42 1.16
CA ARG A 82 -6.32 -20.33 0.01
C ARG A 82 -7.61 -20.57 -0.76
N GLN A 83 -8.72 -20.79 -0.05
CA GLN A 83 -10.03 -21.00 -0.67
C GLN A 83 -10.60 -19.73 -1.32
N ALA A 84 -10.12 -18.54 -0.94
CA ALA A 84 -10.53 -17.26 -1.49
C ALA A 84 -9.64 -16.74 -2.63
N ILE A 85 -8.58 -17.48 -2.98
CA ILE A 85 -7.76 -17.24 -4.18
C ILE A 85 -8.43 -17.93 -5.35
N HIS A 86 -8.72 -17.18 -6.41
CA HIS A 86 -9.40 -17.68 -7.60
C HIS A 86 -8.55 -17.45 -8.85
N ASP A 87 -8.20 -18.52 -9.54
CA ASP A 87 -7.65 -18.44 -10.89
C ASP A 87 -8.80 -18.23 -11.89
N LEU A 88 -8.66 -17.22 -12.75
CA LEU A 88 -9.66 -16.87 -13.73
C LEU A 88 -9.37 -17.57 -15.08
N PRO A 89 -10.39 -17.88 -15.90
CA PRO A 89 -10.20 -18.53 -17.20
C PRO A 89 -9.31 -17.74 -18.16
N THR A 90 -9.18 -16.43 -17.95
CA THR A 90 -8.35 -15.53 -18.74
C THR A 90 -6.89 -15.50 -18.28
N GLY A 91 -6.52 -16.14 -17.17
CA GLY A 91 -5.14 -16.30 -16.70
C GLY A 91 -4.73 -15.39 -15.54
N GLU A 92 -5.57 -14.44 -15.15
CA GLU A 92 -5.39 -13.64 -13.92
C GLU A 92 -5.73 -14.47 -12.67
N THR A 93 -5.07 -14.16 -11.55
CA THR A 93 -5.41 -14.72 -10.23
C THR A 93 -5.90 -13.59 -9.34
N VAL A 94 -7.02 -13.79 -8.63
CA VAL A 94 -7.68 -12.75 -7.84
C VAL A 94 -7.97 -13.18 -6.41
N PHE A 95 -7.99 -12.21 -5.51
CA PHE A 95 -8.40 -12.36 -4.12
C PHE A 95 -9.20 -11.14 -3.67
N ALA A 96 -10.23 -11.37 -2.85
CA ALA A 96 -10.89 -10.32 -2.09
C ALA A 96 -11.20 -10.81 -0.68
N GLY A 97 -11.00 -9.94 0.29
CA GLY A 97 -11.39 -10.19 1.68
C GLY A 97 -10.63 -9.35 2.70
N PRO A 98 -10.99 -9.47 3.98
CA PRO A 98 -10.31 -8.77 5.07
C PRO A 98 -8.85 -9.20 5.16
N ARG A 99 -7.94 -8.24 5.23
CA ARG A 99 -6.51 -8.44 5.49
C ARG A 99 -6.05 -7.42 6.53
N GLU A 100 -4.90 -7.68 7.12
CA GLU A 100 -4.24 -6.71 7.97
C GLU A 100 -3.79 -5.48 7.13
N ASP A 101 -3.78 -4.30 7.74
CA ASP A 101 -3.44 -3.04 7.08
C ASP A 101 -1.92 -2.82 6.99
N GLY A 102 -1.33 -3.39 5.94
CA GLY A 102 0.11 -3.37 5.70
C GLY A 102 0.74 -2.01 5.37
N PHE A 103 0.11 -0.88 5.69
CA PHE A 103 0.72 0.44 5.63
C PHE A 103 1.12 0.84 7.04
N PHE A 104 2.36 1.28 7.24
CA PHE A 104 2.87 1.62 8.56
C PHE A 104 3.44 3.04 8.53
N SER A 105 3.10 3.83 9.53
CA SER A 105 3.62 5.19 9.71
C SER A 105 3.20 5.77 11.06
N ASP A 106 4.01 6.65 11.62
CA ASP A 106 3.63 7.49 12.75
C ASP A 106 2.76 8.69 12.34
N ILE A 107 1.57 8.37 11.81
CA ILE A 107 0.55 9.37 11.44
C ILE A 107 0.21 10.31 12.60
N PRO A 108 -0.01 9.85 13.85
CA PRO A 108 -0.29 10.77 14.94
C PRO A 108 0.86 11.75 15.18
N GLY A 109 2.12 11.29 15.12
CA GLY A 109 3.29 12.15 15.25
C GLY A 109 3.46 13.12 14.08
N ILE A 110 3.26 12.64 12.84
CA ILE A 110 3.34 13.48 11.64
C ILE A 110 2.32 14.63 11.70
N PHE A 111 1.09 14.34 12.10
CA PHE A 111 0.03 15.36 12.16
C PHE A 111 0.06 16.22 13.42
N ASP A 112 0.80 15.84 14.46
CA ASP A 112 1.08 16.69 15.63
C ASP A 112 2.34 17.54 15.42
N LEU A 113 2.33 18.30 14.32
CA LEU A 113 3.43 19.19 13.91
C LEU A 113 4.80 18.49 13.89
N LEU A 114 4.86 17.27 13.33
CA LEU A 114 6.07 16.44 13.34
C LEU A 114 6.61 16.25 14.79
N ASP A 115 5.84 15.57 15.64
CA ASP A 115 6.11 15.36 17.07
C ASP A 115 7.60 15.04 17.35
N PRO A 116 8.19 15.54 18.46
CA PRO A 116 9.57 15.26 18.81
C PRO A 116 10.00 13.79 18.80
N ARG A 117 9.07 12.84 18.99
CA ARG A 117 9.36 11.40 18.89
C ARG A 117 9.68 10.92 17.47
N ILE A 118 9.27 11.68 16.43
CA ILE A 118 9.69 11.45 15.05
C ILE A 118 10.98 12.22 14.70
N VAL A 119 11.51 13.03 15.62
CA VAL A 119 12.88 13.58 15.54
C VAL A 119 13.89 12.47 15.82
N ASP A 120 15.16 12.74 15.49
CA ASP A 120 16.31 12.11 16.16
C ASP A 120 16.11 12.17 17.68
N ASN A 121 15.76 11.03 18.27
CA ASN A 121 15.43 10.85 19.68
C ASN A 121 16.60 10.26 20.49
N ASN A 122 17.73 9.96 19.83
CA ASN A 122 18.94 9.48 20.48
C ASN A 122 20.06 10.55 20.56
N GLY A 123 19.88 11.69 19.88
CA GLY A 123 20.81 12.83 19.86
C GLY A 123 22.04 12.61 18.97
N ASN A 124 22.00 11.63 18.08
CA ASN A 124 23.08 11.25 17.17
C ASN A 124 22.56 11.17 15.72
N PRO A 125 22.82 12.19 14.88
CA PRO A 125 22.28 12.23 13.53
C PRO A 125 23.01 11.32 12.53
N ALA A 126 23.89 10.42 12.99
CA ALA A 126 24.77 9.64 12.13
C ALA A 126 24.04 8.53 11.34
N ASP A 127 22.90 8.04 11.85
CA ASP A 127 22.02 7.06 11.21
C ASP A 127 20.85 7.72 10.45
N GLY A 128 20.65 9.03 10.58
CA GLY A 128 19.62 9.80 9.89
C GLY A 128 18.54 10.32 10.84
N ILE A 129 17.70 11.25 10.37
CA ILE A 129 16.63 11.82 11.19
C ILE A 129 15.44 10.86 11.20
N GLY A 130 14.91 10.54 12.38
CA GLY A 130 13.76 9.64 12.50
C GLY A 130 14.10 8.19 12.14
N GLN A 131 15.32 7.73 12.47
CA GLN A 131 15.80 6.36 12.21
C GLN A 131 16.09 5.56 13.50
N ASP A 132 15.83 6.14 14.65
CA ASP A 132 16.18 5.60 15.98
C ASP A 132 15.16 4.59 16.52
N GLY A 133 13.99 4.51 15.87
CA GLY A 133 12.83 3.77 16.35
C GLY A 133 12.06 4.54 17.43
N GLY A 134 11.09 3.89 18.08
CA GLY A 134 10.25 4.54 19.09
C GLY A 134 9.05 5.34 18.53
N GLY A 135 8.88 5.36 17.21
CA GLY A 135 7.65 5.81 16.57
C GLY A 135 6.49 4.86 16.86
N VAL A 136 5.27 5.37 16.66
CA VAL A 136 4.04 4.61 16.88
C VAL A 136 3.35 4.35 15.54
N ASP A 137 3.33 3.10 15.10
CA ASP A 137 2.54 2.72 13.93
C ASP A 137 1.04 2.99 14.16
N GLY A 138 0.50 3.99 13.46
CA GLY A 138 -0.89 4.40 13.55
C GLY A 138 -1.89 3.42 12.92
N PHE A 139 -1.41 2.45 12.15
CA PHE A 139 -2.23 1.44 11.45
C PHE A 139 -2.18 0.06 12.11
N LYS A 140 -1.30 -0.09 13.09
CA LYS A 140 -1.20 -1.28 13.95
C LYS A 140 -2.58 -1.77 14.42
N GLY A 141 -2.83 -3.05 14.23
CA GLY A 141 -4.07 -3.68 14.66
C GLY A 141 -5.31 -3.27 13.86
N PHE A 142 -5.16 -2.62 12.70
CA PHE A 142 -6.29 -2.38 11.80
C PHE A 142 -6.37 -3.46 10.71
N ASN A 143 -7.59 -3.70 10.25
CA ASN A 143 -7.87 -4.57 9.12
C ASN A 143 -8.49 -3.73 8.01
N VAL A 144 -8.11 -4.01 6.77
CA VAL A 144 -8.66 -3.43 5.55
C VAL A 144 -9.41 -4.47 4.74
N LEU A 145 -10.30 -4.01 3.85
CA LEU A 145 -10.82 -4.86 2.78
C LEU A 145 -9.84 -4.80 1.61
N ALA A 146 -9.12 -5.89 1.36
CA ALA A 146 -8.16 -5.97 0.28
C ALA A 146 -8.79 -6.55 -0.99
N PHE A 147 -8.41 -5.97 -2.13
CA PHE A 147 -8.62 -6.54 -3.45
C PHE A 147 -7.25 -6.72 -4.09
N ALA A 148 -6.89 -7.94 -4.45
CA ALA A 148 -5.61 -8.25 -5.07
C ALA A 148 -5.83 -8.95 -6.41
N ILE A 149 -4.99 -8.60 -7.39
CA ILE A 149 -5.04 -9.14 -8.75
C ILE A 149 -3.61 -9.37 -9.21
N GLN A 150 -3.31 -10.59 -9.67
CA GLN A 150 -2.13 -10.89 -10.47
C GLN A 150 -2.52 -10.93 -11.94
N ILE A 151 -1.83 -10.14 -12.76
CA ILE A 151 -2.07 -10.04 -14.20
C ILE A 151 -0.84 -10.58 -14.91
N PRO A 152 -0.98 -11.56 -15.83
CA PRO A 152 0.13 -12.02 -16.64
C PRO A 152 0.74 -10.87 -17.46
N LEU A 153 2.07 -10.74 -17.48
CA LEU A 153 2.76 -9.66 -18.18
C LEU A 153 2.37 -9.57 -19.66
N GLY A 154 2.13 -10.71 -20.33
CA GLY A 154 1.72 -10.76 -21.73
C GLY A 154 0.32 -10.19 -22.03
N GLN A 155 -0.47 -9.87 -20.99
CA GLN A 155 -1.76 -9.20 -21.13
C GLN A 155 -1.67 -7.69 -20.93
N LEU A 156 -0.52 -7.20 -20.45
CA LEU A 156 -0.26 -5.78 -20.33
C LEU A 156 0.22 -5.24 -21.68
N SER A 157 0.03 -3.93 -21.88
CA SER A 157 0.56 -3.21 -23.04
C SER A 157 1.57 -2.16 -22.55
N PRO A 158 2.84 -2.55 -22.35
CA PRO A 158 3.86 -1.62 -21.88
C PRO A 158 4.06 -0.46 -22.86
N VAL A 159 4.31 0.73 -22.31
CA VAL A 159 4.63 1.95 -23.04
C VAL A 159 5.98 2.48 -22.60
N ASN A 160 6.62 3.27 -23.47
CA ASN A 160 7.80 4.01 -23.07
C ASN A 160 7.39 5.23 -22.26
N TYR A 161 8.08 5.47 -21.15
CA TYR A 161 7.88 6.63 -20.29
C TYR A 161 9.22 7.17 -19.79
N THR A 162 9.23 8.45 -19.41
CA THR A 162 10.36 9.10 -18.75
C THR A 162 9.98 9.33 -17.30
N ALA A 163 10.85 8.96 -16.36
CA ALA A 163 10.64 9.20 -14.94
C ALA A 163 11.95 9.52 -14.21
N ALA A 164 11.85 10.24 -13.09
CA ALA A 164 12.94 10.35 -12.13
C ALA A 164 13.24 8.97 -11.53
N PHE A 165 14.52 8.70 -11.24
CA PHE A 165 14.99 7.42 -10.69
C PHE A 165 14.70 6.21 -11.60
N ALA A 166 14.38 6.45 -12.88
CA ALA A 166 14.05 5.38 -13.82
C ALA A 166 15.27 4.51 -14.13
N ASP A 167 16.47 5.08 -14.21
CA ASP A 167 17.73 4.33 -14.25
C ASP A 167 18.56 4.76 -13.04
N LEU A 168 18.96 3.82 -12.20
CA LEU A 168 19.90 4.08 -11.13
C LEU A 168 21.30 4.00 -11.75
N GLY A 169 21.97 5.14 -11.87
CA GLY A 169 23.32 5.19 -12.37
C GLY A 169 24.22 4.25 -11.57
N ASN A 170 25.15 3.57 -12.24
CA ASN A 170 26.39 3.21 -11.56
C ASN A 170 26.99 4.52 -10.97
N ASN A 171 27.85 4.43 -9.96
CA ASN A 171 28.39 5.54 -9.12
C ASN A 171 28.92 6.81 -9.85
N ALA A 172 28.86 6.90 -11.17
CA ALA A 172 29.21 8.05 -12.01
C ALA A 172 28.03 8.98 -12.40
N ASN A 173 26.76 8.62 -12.14
CA ASN A 173 25.60 9.49 -12.47
C ASN A 173 24.90 9.98 -11.18
N PRO A 174 24.80 11.31 -10.93
CA PRO A 174 24.08 11.80 -9.76
C PRO A 174 22.58 11.52 -9.89
N LEU A 175 21.94 11.21 -8.76
CA LEU A 175 20.50 11.08 -8.68
C LEU A 175 19.80 12.46 -8.82
N PRO A 176 18.52 12.50 -9.23
CA PRO A 176 17.80 11.45 -9.91
C PRO A 176 18.30 11.36 -11.35
N ALA A 177 18.69 10.16 -11.79
CA ALA A 177 18.84 9.95 -13.22
C ALA A 177 17.43 9.91 -13.84
N VAL A 178 17.09 10.96 -14.59
CA VAL A 178 15.89 10.99 -15.42
C VAL A 178 16.18 10.19 -16.67
N ALA A 179 15.49 9.07 -16.84
CA ALA A 179 15.75 8.13 -17.93
C ALA A 179 14.46 7.57 -18.52
N GLN A 180 14.59 6.97 -19.70
CA GLN A 180 13.51 6.24 -20.35
C GLN A 180 13.40 4.82 -19.77
N ALA A 181 12.18 4.36 -19.57
CA ALA A 181 11.83 3.00 -19.16
C ALA A 181 10.64 2.48 -19.98
N THR A 182 10.43 1.17 -19.98
CA THR A 182 9.33 0.52 -20.70
C THR A 182 8.47 -0.27 -19.73
N GLY A 183 7.21 0.11 -19.59
CA GLY A 183 6.38 -0.46 -18.54
C GLY A 183 4.95 0.05 -18.49
N VAL A 184 4.33 -0.05 -17.32
CA VAL A 184 2.94 0.35 -17.09
C VAL A 184 2.83 1.34 -15.94
N GLY A 185 1.81 2.20 -16.00
CA GLY A 185 1.37 3.02 -14.87
C GLY A 185 0.09 2.45 -14.28
N VAL A 186 0.03 2.33 -12.96
CA VAL A 186 -1.11 1.77 -12.24
C VAL A 186 -1.64 2.80 -11.24
N TYR A 187 -2.94 3.00 -11.21
CA TYR A 187 -3.62 3.74 -10.14
C TYR A 187 -4.96 3.08 -9.84
N ALA A 188 -5.41 3.20 -8.60
CA ALA A 188 -6.73 2.79 -8.17
C ALA A 188 -7.66 4.00 -8.15
N SER A 189 -8.94 3.77 -8.44
CA SER A 189 -9.99 4.78 -8.28
C SER A 189 -11.18 4.18 -7.55
N VAL A 190 -11.79 4.96 -6.67
CA VAL A 190 -13.03 4.61 -5.99
C VAL A 190 -14.16 5.40 -6.64
N SER A 191 -15.18 4.68 -7.09
CA SER A 191 -16.37 5.28 -7.67
C SER A 191 -17.61 4.94 -6.85
N ARG A 192 -18.56 5.88 -6.78
CA ARG A 192 -19.90 5.63 -6.26
C ARG A 192 -20.97 6.10 -7.23
N LYS A 193 -22.18 5.58 -7.08
CA LYS A 193 -23.33 6.07 -7.84
C LYS A 193 -23.59 7.54 -7.50
N ARG A 194 -23.86 8.34 -8.53
CA ARG A 194 -24.07 9.80 -8.40
C ARG A 194 -25.16 10.18 -7.39
N ILE A 195 -26.20 9.35 -7.25
CA ILE A 195 -27.36 9.63 -6.41
C ILE A 195 -27.53 8.51 -5.39
N THR A 196 -27.68 8.88 -4.12
CA THR A 196 -28.13 7.98 -3.03
C THR A 196 -29.45 8.48 -2.48
N ILE A 197 -30.51 7.68 -2.62
CA ILE A 197 -31.85 7.94 -2.10
C ILE A 197 -31.97 7.17 -0.78
N ARG A 198 -31.92 7.90 0.35
CA ARG A 198 -32.17 7.34 1.68
C ARG A 198 -33.67 7.37 1.97
N ARG A 199 -34.18 6.31 2.58
CA ARG A 199 -35.58 6.16 3.00
C ARG A 199 -35.60 5.67 4.43
N SER A 200 -36.62 6.03 5.20
CA SER A 200 -36.74 5.66 6.62
C SER A 200 -37.12 4.19 6.84
N ASP A 201 -37.70 3.54 5.84
CA ASP A 201 -38.36 2.24 5.93
C ASP A 201 -37.62 1.11 5.19
N ARG A 202 -36.53 1.42 4.49
CA ARG A 202 -35.81 0.45 3.65
C ARG A 202 -34.36 0.87 3.40
N ALA A 203 -33.58 -0.08 2.89
CA ALA A 203 -32.19 0.15 2.52
C ALA A 203 -32.05 1.31 1.50
N PRO A 204 -30.96 2.10 1.57
CA PRO A 204 -30.69 3.15 0.58
C PRO A 204 -30.64 2.61 -0.85
N VAL A 205 -31.18 3.38 -1.80
CA VAL A 205 -31.13 3.07 -3.23
C VAL A 205 -30.09 3.95 -3.91
N ASN A 206 -29.17 3.34 -4.65
CA ASN A 206 -28.11 4.04 -5.38
C ASN A 206 -28.43 4.07 -6.88
N ALA A 207 -28.36 5.24 -7.52
CA ALA A 207 -28.80 5.45 -8.91
C ALA A 207 -27.87 6.38 -9.72
N GLY A 208 -28.00 6.33 -11.05
CA GLY A 208 -27.25 7.15 -11.99
C GLY A 208 -25.90 6.56 -12.43
N PRO A 209 -25.05 7.34 -13.12
CA PRO A 209 -23.71 6.92 -13.50
C PRO A 209 -22.81 6.75 -12.27
N TRP A 210 -21.73 5.99 -12.45
CA TRP A 210 -20.63 5.95 -11.50
C TRP A 210 -19.82 7.24 -11.62
N VAL A 211 -19.40 7.79 -10.48
CA VAL A 211 -18.59 9.01 -10.39
C VAL A 211 -17.41 8.70 -9.48
N GLN A 212 -16.21 9.01 -9.95
CA GLN A 212 -14.99 8.91 -9.16
C GLN A 212 -15.06 9.89 -7.99
N VAL A 213 -14.71 9.40 -6.80
CA VAL A 213 -14.70 10.20 -5.56
C VAL A 213 -13.38 10.13 -4.82
N ASN A 214 -12.49 9.24 -5.24
CA ASN A 214 -11.13 9.12 -4.72
C ASN A 214 -10.27 8.39 -5.78
N ARG A 215 -8.97 8.62 -5.71
CA ARG A 215 -7.96 7.86 -6.46
C ARG A 215 -6.64 7.82 -5.69
N MET A 216 -5.81 6.86 -6.04
CA MET A 216 -4.46 6.71 -5.51
C MET A 216 -3.53 6.07 -6.54
N GLY A 217 -2.37 6.67 -6.78
CA GLY A 217 -1.27 6.10 -7.56
C GLY A 217 -0.02 5.93 -6.71
N ASN A 218 0.83 6.95 -6.71
CA ASN A 218 2.02 7.03 -5.88
C ASN A 218 1.65 7.18 -4.40
N PRO A 219 2.43 6.59 -3.50
CA PRO A 219 2.24 6.80 -2.07
C PRO A 219 2.42 8.30 -1.73
N LEU A 220 1.62 8.81 -0.81
CA LEU A 220 1.77 10.13 -0.16
C LEU A 220 1.51 11.38 -1.01
N PHE A 221 1.26 11.27 -2.32
CA PHE A 221 0.97 12.47 -3.09
C PHE A 221 -0.32 13.14 -2.60
N ASN A 222 -1.42 12.39 -2.51
CA ASN A 222 -2.70 12.92 -2.05
C ASN A 222 -2.73 13.16 -0.52
N GLU A 223 -2.00 12.34 0.23
CA GLU A 223 -2.01 12.36 1.68
C GLU A 223 -1.20 13.53 2.23
N ALA A 224 0.00 13.74 1.70
CA ALA A 224 1.02 14.65 2.27
C ALA A 224 1.33 15.87 1.40
N LEU A 225 1.16 15.81 0.07
CA LEU A 225 1.53 16.92 -0.81
C LEU A 225 0.33 17.75 -1.27
N VAL A 226 -0.77 17.11 -1.66
CA VAL A 226 -1.98 17.83 -2.07
C VAL A 226 -2.61 18.53 -0.86
N SER A 227 -2.75 19.85 -0.96
CA SER A 227 -3.36 20.65 0.11
C SER A 227 -4.83 20.27 0.35
N LEU A 228 -5.29 20.42 1.59
CA LEU A 228 -6.67 20.10 1.97
C LEU A 228 -7.72 20.80 1.10
N ALA A 229 -7.45 22.04 0.66
CA ALA A 229 -8.34 22.80 -0.20
C ALA A 229 -8.56 22.17 -1.59
N ASP A 230 -7.53 21.48 -2.12
CA ASP A 230 -7.57 20.86 -3.44
C ASP A 230 -7.80 19.34 -3.39
N LYS A 231 -7.68 18.67 -2.24
CA LYS A 231 -7.85 17.21 -2.11
C LYS A 231 -9.12 16.69 -2.77
N ASP A 232 -10.22 17.40 -2.58
CA ASP A 232 -11.52 17.03 -3.13
C ASP A 232 -11.56 17.13 -4.67
N ARG A 233 -10.92 18.16 -5.23
CA ARG A 233 -10.77 18.34 -6.68
C ARG A 233 -9.84 17.29 -7.26
N TYR A 234 -8.70 17.05 -6.60
CA TYR A 234 -7.72 16.03 -6.93
C TYR A 234 -8.34 14.63 -6.99
N ASN A 235 -9.10 14.25 -5.96
CA ASN A 235 -9.76 12.96 -5.82
C ASN A 235 -10.77 12.65 -6.93
N ARG A 236 -11.35 13.69 -7.53
CA ARG A 236 -12.33 13.59 -8.63
C ARG A 236 -11.71 13.68 -10.03
N ALA A 237 -10.44 14.07 -10.14
CA ALA A 237 -9.74 14.24 -11.40
C ALA A 237 -9.12 12.91 -11.88
N SER A 238 -8.89 12.80 -13.19
CA SER A 238 -8.10 11.71 -13.77
C SER A 238 -6.61 12.05 -13.69
N PRO A 239 -5.70 11.08 -13.50
CA PRO A 239 -4.26 11.35 -13.53
C PRO A 239 -3.76 12.04 -14.81
N ILE A 240 -4.48 11.92 -15.93
CA ILE A 240 -4.13 12.63 -17.16
C ILE A 240 -4.18 14.17 -17.01
N ASP A 241 -4.99 14.66 -16.06
CA ASP A 241 -5.18 16.08 -15.81
C ASP A 241 -4.25 16.61 -14.69
N ASP A 242 -3.27 15.83 -14.25
CA ASP A 242 -2.49 16.13 -13.05
C ASP A 242 -1.53 17.32 -13.15
N ALA A 243 -1.28 17.82 -14.36
CA ALA A 243 -0.51 19.05 -14.55
C ALA A 243 -1.10 20.24 -13.77
N GLN A 244 -2.41 20.24 -13.50
CA GLN A 244 -3.07 21.28 -12.70
C GLN A 244 -2.70 21.25 -11.20
N PHE A 245 -2.09 20.15 -10.74
CA PHE A 245 -1.67 19.94 -9.34
C PHE A 245 -0.14 20.01 -9.16
N ALA A 246 0.61 20.37 -10.20
CA ALA A 246 2.08 20.45 -10.19
C ALA A 246 2.64 21.26 -9.02
N THR A 247 2.00 22.39 -8.69
CA THR A 247 2.40 23.27 -7.59
C THR A 247 2.54 22.54 -6.25
N HIS A 248 1.72 21.52 -5.98
CA HIS A 248 1.77 20.74 -4.73
C HIS A 248 3.06 19.89 -4.62
N ALA A 249 3.56 19.39 -5.75
CA ALA A 249 4.85 18.70 -5.81
C ALA A 249 6.02 19.69 -5.82
N GLU A 250 5.89 20.79 -6.58
CA GLU A 250 6.95 21.77 -6.80
C GLU A 250 7.22 22.66 -5.58
N ASN A 251 6.21 22.86 -4.73
CA ASN A 251 6.27 23.66 -3.50
C ASN A 251 5.74 22.86 -2.29
N PRO A 252 6.44 21.79 -1.88
CA PRO A 252 5.92 20.86 -0.87
C PRO A 252 5.89 21.53 0.52
N GLU A 253 4.71 21.68 1.12
CA GLU A 253 4.54 22.25 2.46
C GLU A 253 5.35 21.49 3.52
N ILE A 254 5.47 20.17 3.36
CA ILE A 254 6.24 19.30 4.25
C ILE A 254 7.71 19.68 4.32
N ALA A 255 8.33 20.21 3.24
CA ALA A 255 9.72 20.69 3.31
C ALA A 255 9.86 21.89 4.25
N GLY A 256 8.86 22.77 4.29
CA GLY A 256 8.81 23.91 5.21
C GLY A 256 8.67 23.46 6.67
N LEU A 257 7.83 22.45 6.92
CA LEU A 257 7.66 21.86 8.25
C LEU A 257 8.95 21.18 8.73
N LEU A 258 9.60 20.39 7.87
CA LEU A 258 10.90 19.77 8.17
C LEU A 258 11.97 20.81 8.51
N ASN A 259 12.03 21.93 7.78
CA ASN A 259 12.94 23.04 8.11
C ASN A 259 12.64 23.65 9.48
N PHE A 260 11.35 23.87 9.77
CA PHE A 260 10.92 24.48 11.03
C PHE A 260 11.19 23.58 12.24
N VAL A 261 10.84 22.30 12.14
CA VAL A 261 10.90 21.36 13.27
C VAL A 261 12.30 20.81 13.48
N PHE A 262 12.98 20.42 12.40
CA PHE A 262 14.31 19.78 12.47
C PHE A 262 15.47 20.76 12.24
N GLY A 263 15.20 22.05 12.03
CA GLY A 263 16.25 23.05 11.78
C GLY A 263 16.99 22.83 10.46
N LEU A 264 16.37 22.15 9.50
CA LEU A 264 16.95 21.87 8.19
C LEU A 264 16.90 23.11 7.27
N SER A 265 17.62 23.02 6.15
CA SER A 265 17.64 24.05 5.10
C SER A 265 17.29 23.45 3.74
N LEU A 266 16.18 22.74 3.70
CA LEU A 266 15.63 22.07 2.51
C LEU A 266 15.02 23.09 1.54
N ALA A 267 15.08 22.77 0.25
CA ALA A 267 14.39 23.53 -0.78
C ALA A 267 12.86 23.36 -0.65
N THR A 268 12.16 24.46 -0.40
CA THR A 268 10.70 24.51 -0.22
C THR A 268 9.94 24.88 -1.50
N SER A 269 10.66 25.20 -2.57
CA SER A 269 10.11 25.54 -3.88
C SER A 269 11.05 25.08 -5.00
N GLY A 270 10.55 25.10 -6.25
CA GLY A 270 11.33 24.70 -7.42
C GLY A 270 11.60 23.19 -7.49
N ARG A 271 10.75 22.38 -6.87
CA ARG A 271 10.89 20.92 -6.78
C ARG A 271 10.34 20.17 -8.00
N ALA A 272 10.85 20.53 -9.18
CA ALA A 272 10.49 19.86 -10.44
C ALA A 272 10.88 18.36 -10.44
N ASP A 273 11.89 17.99 -9.64
CA ASP A 273 12.26 16.59 -9.35
C ASP A 273 11.11 15.81 -8.71
N LEU A 274 10.44 16.38 -7.71
CA LEU A 274 9.28 15.73 -7.06
C LEU A 274 8.08 15.69 -8.00
N ALA A 275 7.88 16.70 -8.83
CA ALA A 275 6.85 16.67 -9.86
C ALA A 275 7.06 15.50 -10.83
N LEU A 276 8.31 15.21 -11.22
CA LEU A 276 8.63 14.05 -12.08
C LEU A 276 8.43 12.70 -11.39
N VAL A 277 8.59 12.63 -10.06
CA VAL A 277 8.28 11.42 -9.28
C VAL A 277 6.77 11.21 -9.24
N TYR A 278 6.03 12.22 -8.79
CA TYR A 278 4.62 12.06 -8.41
C TYR A 278 3.63 12.26 -9.55
N LEU A 279 3.98 12.97 -10.63
CA LEU A 279 3.01 13.37 -11.67
C LEU A 279 3.30 12.73 -13.03
N PRO A 280 2.27 12.25 -13.75
CA PRO A 280 0.92 11.97 -13.23
C PRO A 280 0.95 10.96 -12.08
N ASP A 281 -0.07 11.00 -11.21
CA ASP A 281 -0.19 10.13 -10.04
C ASP A 281 -0.56 8.70 -10.45
N VAL A 282 0.46 8.01 -10.96
CA VAL A 282 0.44 6.61 -11.32
C VAL A 282 1.70 5.96 -10.78
N LEU A 283 1.55 4.79 -10.17
CA LEU A 283 2.66 3.96 -9.77
C LEU A 283 3.24 3.31 -11.02
N ARG A 284 4.47 3.69 -11.38
CA ARG A 284 5.13 3.21 -12.60
C ARG A 284 5.93 1.95 -12.30
N VAL A 285 5.82 0.95 -13.16
CA VAL A 285 6.57 -0.31 -13.06
C VAL A 285 7.24 -0.59 -14.39
N ASP A 286 8.56 -0.71 -14.39
CA ASP A 286 9.34 -1.19 -15.53
C ASP A 286 9.11 -2.70 -15.70
N THR A 287 8.37 -3.08 -16.73
CA THR A 287 8.00 -4.49 -16.96
C THR A 287 9.15 -5.32 -17.54
N THR A 288 10.33 -4.71 -17.74
CA THR A 288 11.55 -5.41 -18.19
C THR A 288 12.43 -5.86 -17.02
N THR A 289 12.05 -5.57 -15.77
CA THR A 289 12.72 -6.12 -14.58
C THR A 289 12.13 -7.48 -14.20
N GLY A 290 12.97 -8.35 -13.62
CA GLY A 290 12.52 -9.63 -13.09
C GLY A 290 11.68 -9.51 -11.80
N PRO A 291 11.25 -10.64 -11.22
CA PRO A 291 10.55 -10.65 -9.94
C PRO A 291 11.31 -9.90 -8.85
N VAL A 292 10.56 -9.15 -8.05
CA VAL A 292 11.10 -8.37 -6.95
C VAL A 292 11.34 -9.23 -5.71
N LYS A 293 12.24 -8.79 -4.84
CA LYS A 293 12.44 -9.41 -3.52
C LYS A 293 11.32 -8.95 -2.59
N LEU A 294 10.73 -9.87 -1.84
CA LEU A 294 9.64 -9.57 -0.89
C LEU A 294 10.20 -9.38 0.52
N SER A 295 9.43 -8.72 1.38
CA SER A 295 9.79 -8.58 2.80
C SER A 295 10.05 -9.96 3.43
N GLY A 296 11.09 -10.05 4.26
CA GLY A 296 11.58 -11.30 4.84
C GLY A 296 12.46 -12.15 3.93
N GLN A 297 12.69 -11.77 2.66
CA GLN A 297 13.64 -12.45 1.78
C GLN A 297 15.05 -11.87 1.90
N ALA A 298 16.06 -12.71 1.68
CA ALA A 298 17.46 -12.28 1.71
C ALA A 298 17.73 -11.16 0.68
N GLY A 299 18.30 -10.06 1.16
CA GLY A 299 18.64 -8.90 0.33
C GLY A 299 17.47 -7.96 0.02
N PHE A 300 16.30 -8.15 0.64
CA PHE A 300 15.25 -7.12 0.71
C PHE A 300 15.72 -5.96 1.60
N ASN A 301 15.43 -4.73 1.18
CA ASN A 301 15.58 -3.55 2.03
C ASN A 301 14.32 -2.67 1.95
N ARG A 302 13.79 -2.24 3.11
CA ARG A 302 12.59 -1.40 3.22
C ARG A 302 12.74 -0.05 2.51
N LEU A 303 13.98 0.47 2.42
CA LEU A 303 14.30 1.73 1.75
C LEU A 303 14.55 1.56 0.23
N GLY A 304 14.30 0.36 -0.31
CA GLY A 304 14.56 0.05 -1.72
C GLY A 304 15.99 0.35 -2.12
N PHE A 305 16.17 1.09 -3.22
CA PHE A 305 17.49 1.41 -3.74
C PHE A 305 18.36 2.28 -2.81
N ILE A 306 17.76 3.09 -1.94
CA ILE A 306 18.51 3.90 -0.96
C ILE A 306 19.29 2.97 -0.02
N GLY A 307 18.68 1.84 0.35
CA GLY A 307 19.30 0.78 1.12
C GLY A 307 20.07 -0.26 0.29
N GLY A 308 20.34 0.02 -1.00
CA GLY A 308 21.07 -0.87 -1.90
C GLY A 308 20.25 -1.99 -2.54
N ASP A 309 18.93 -2.05 -2.31
CA ASP A 309 18.07 -3.07 -2.91
C ASP A 309 17.67 -2.67 -4.33
N THR A 310 18.39 -3.24 -5.30
CA THR A 310 18.26 -2.93 -6.73
C THR A 310 18.01 -4.19 -7.55
N THR A 311 17.49 -3.98 -8.75
CA THR A 311 17.29 -5.02 -9.78
C THR A 311 17.87 -4.54 -11.11
N THR A 312 17.97 -5.42 -12.09
CA THR A 312 18.52 -5.11 -13.42
C THR A 312 17.48 -5.44 -14.49
N ALA A 313 17.16 -4.44 -15.32
CA ALA A 313 16.31 -4.59 -16.48
C ALA A 313 17.00 -5.41 -17.59
N THR A 314 16.24 -5.96 -18.54
CA THR A 314 16.79 -6.77 -19.65
C THR A 314 17.83 -6.02 -20.51
N ASN A 315 17.81 -4.69 -20.50
CA ASN A 315 18.78 -3.84 -21.20
C ASN A 315 20.06 -3.55 -20.37
N GLY A 316 20.22 -4.18 -19.22
CA GLY A 316 21.37 -4.02 -18.32
C GLY A 316 21.32 -2.78 -17.43
N LYS A 317 20.23 -2.00 -17.46
CA LYS A 317 20.06 -0.82 -16.59
C LYS A 317 19.65 -1.24 -15.18
N VAL A 318 20.28 -0.64 -14.18
CA VAL A 318 19.95 -0.86 -12.77
C VAL A 318 18.71 -0.04 -12.42
N LYS A 319 17.79 -0.65 -11.68
CA LYS A 319 16.49 -0.09 -11.27
C LYS A 319 16.31 -0.28 -9.76
N SER A 320 15.43 0.51 -9.15
CA SER A 320 14.99 0.20 -7.79
C SER A 320 14.27 -1.14 -7.77
N ASN A 321 14.48 -1.92 -6.72
CA ASN A 321 13.68 -3.10 -6.43
C ASN A 321 12.61 -2.65 -5.43
N GLY A 322 11.40 -2.34 -5.89
CA GLY A 322 10.40 -1.58 -5.12
C GLY A 322 10.37 -0.10 -5.49
N TRP A 323 9.68 0.72 -4.68
CA TRP A 323 9.45 2.13 -5.01
C TRP A 323 10.75 2.91 -5.31
N PRO A 324 10.80 3.73 -6.38
CA PRO A 324 9.72 4.12 -7.30
C PRO A 324 9.54 3.25 -8.56
N ASN A 325 10.11 2.04 -8.61
CA ASN A 325 9.86 1.06 -9.67
C ASN A 325 8.82 0.02 -9.21
N GLY A 326 7.55 0.43 -9.18
CA GLY A 326 6.48 -0.26 -8.47
C GLY A 326 6.50 0.00 -6.97
N ARG A 327 5.77 -0.81 -6.21
CA ARG A 327 5.77 -0.78 -4.75
C ARG A 327 5.57 -2.21 -4.26
N ARG A 328 6.29 -2.58 -3.22
CA ARG A 328 6.17 -3.87 -2.55
C ARG A 328 5.55 -3.67 -1.17
N PHE A 329 4.89 -4.70 -0.66
CA PHE A 329 4.63 -4.75 0.78
C PHE A 329 5.95 -4.72 1.54
N GLY A 330 6.03 -3.84 2.54
CA GLY A 330 7.23 -3.57 3.32
C GLY A 330 8.14 -2.47 2.77
N ASP A 331 7.89 -1.91 1.57
CA ASP A 331 8.57 -0.67 1.18
C ASP A 331 8.14 0.46 2.14
N ASP A 332 9.11 1.08 2.79
CA ASP A 332 8.91 2.18 3.73
C ASP A 332 8.79 3.49 2.95
N VAL A 333 7.60 3.69 2.39
CA VAL A 333 7.32 4.82 1.49
C VAL A 333 7.33 6.16 2.22
N ILE A 334 7.16 6.19 3.55
CA ILE A 334 7.32 7.41 4.35
C ILE A 334 8.78 7.84 4.31
N ASP A 335 9.68 6.96 4.74
CA ASP A 335 11.10 7.26 4.82
C ASP A 335 11.69 7.55 3.43
N ILE A 336 11.33 6.78 2.40
CA ILE A 336 11.84 7.04 1.04
C ILE A 336 11.34 8.41 0.54
N ALA A 337 10.07 8.77 0.78
CA ALA A 337 9.53 10.05 0.32
C ALA A 337 10.12 11.24 1.08
N LEU A 338 10.23 11.15 2.42
CA LEU A 338 10.83 12.19 3.25
C LEU A 338 12.31 12.37 2.88
N THR A 339 13.04 11.29 2.65
CA THR A 339 14.43 11.32 2.16
C THR A 339 14.53 11.97 0.79
N ALA A 340 13.58 11.71 -0.11
CA ALA A 340 13.54 12.39 -1.41
C ALA A 340 13.28 13.90 -1.28
N VAL A 341 12.40 14.30 -0.36
CA VAL A 341 12.17 15.72 -0.03
C VAL A 341 13.43 16.35 0.55
N ALA A 342 14.14 15.66 1.44
CA ALA A 342 15.31 16.17 2.13
C ALA A 342 16.60 16.20 1.28
N SER A 343 16.71 15.32 0.30
CA SER A 343 17.92 15.19 -0.53
C SER A 343 17.86 16.00 -1.83
N GLY A 344 16.66 16.29 -2.34
CA GLY A 344 16.47 17.01 -3.60
C GLY A 344 16.58 18.54 -3.49
N PRO A 345 16.56 19.24 -4.63
CA PRO A 345 16.45 18.72 -5.99
C PRO A 345 17.78 18.22 -6.59
N GLY A 346 18.90 18.49 -5.93
CA GLY A 346 20.24 18.16 -6.44
C GLY A 346 20.73 16.74 -6.10
N TYR A 347 20.25 16.14 -5.01
CA TYR A 347 20.59 14.79 -4.54
C TYR A 347 22.10 14.49 -4.55
N THR A 348 22.92 15.51 -4.32
CA THR A 348 24.38 15.40 -4.22
C THR A 348 24.81 14.65 -2.97
N SER A 349 23.96 14.67 -1.95
CA SER A 349 24.06 13.90 -0.72
C SER A 349 22.68 13.36 -0.37
N VAL A 350 22.63 12.16 0.20
CA VAL A 350 21.39 11.59 0.74
C VAL A 350 21.25 12.03 2.19
N THR A 351 20.20 12.77 2.48
CA THR A 351 19.77 13.12 3.84
C THR A 351 18.64 12.18 4.21
N LEU A 352 18.96 11.11 4.96
CA LEU A 352 17.97 10.12 5.39
C LEU A 352 17.03 10.75 6.42
N VAL A 353 15.73 10.73 6.14
CA VAL A 353 14.66 11.26 6.99
C VAL A 353 13.53 10.23 7.03
N GLY A 354 13.02 9.94 8.22
CA GLY A 354 11.93 9.01 8.46
C GLY A 354 11.00 9.41 9.61
N ASP A 355 10.14 8.47 10.01
CA ASP A 355 9.13 8.67 11.06
C ASP A 355 9.30 7.75 12.29
N ASN A 356 10.48 7.12 12.43
CA ASN A 356 10.80 6.17 13.49
C ASN A 356 9.92 4.89 13.51
N VAL A 357 9.22 4.56 12.42
CA VAL A 357 8.46 3.31 12.25
C VAL A 357 9.04 2.48 11.11
N PRO A 358 10.02 1.59 11.39
CA PRO A 358 10.76 0.90 10.32
C PRO A 358 10.02 -0.30 9.71
N SER A 359 8.88 -0.70 10.26
CA SER A 359 8.16 -1.89 9.81
C SER A 359 6.72 -1.90 10.27
N ASN A 360 5.94 -2.72 9.57
CA ASN A 360 4.59 -3.11 9.95
C ASN A 360 4.54 -3.92 11.25
N ASP A 361 3.37 -3.97 11.89
CA ASP A 361 3.15 -4.75 13.11
C ASP A 361 2.95 -6.26 12.86
N MET A 362 2.75 -6.67 11.60
CA MET A 362 2.63 -8.05 11.17
C MET A 362 3.49 -8.37 9.93
N ASP A 363 4.02 -9.59 9.88
CA ASP A 363 4.73 -10.11 8.72
C ASP A 363 3.82 -10.22 7.50
N TYR A 364 4.37 -9.88 6.34
CA TYR A 364 3.72 -10.07 5.04
C TYR A 364 3.88 -11.50 4.54
N ASN A 365 2.91 -11.97 3.75
CA ASN A 365 3.06 -13.23 3.03
C ASN A 365 4.01 -13.03 1.83
N GLN A 366 4.82 -14.05 1.54
CA GLN A 366 5.67 -14.07 0.34
C GLN A 366 4.98 -14.73 -0.86
N VAL A 367 3.71 -15.10 -0.71
CA VAL A 367 2.83 -15.61 -1.75
C VAL A 367 1.55 -14.78 -1.83
N PHE A 368 0.91 -14.80 -2.99
CA PHE A 368 -0.35 -14.09 -3.23
C PHE A 368 -1.41 -14.44 -2.16
N PRO A 369 -2.12 -13.46 -1.56
CA PRO A 369 -2.22 -12.04 -1.93
C PRO A 369 -1.17 -11.10 -1.32
N TYR A 370 -0.10 -11.63 -0.73
CA TYR A 370 1.05 -10.93 -0.12
C TYR A 370 0.77 -10.12 1.16
N SER A 371 -0.44 -9.59 1.34
CA SER A 371 -0.85 -8.88 2.57
C SER A 371 -0.87 -9.79 3.80
N GLY A 372 -0.76 -9.19 5.00
CA GLY A 372 -0.79 -9.91 6.27
C GLY A 372 -2.17 -10.49 6.61
N THR A 373 -2.20 -11.57 7.40
CA THR A 373 -3.44 -12.23 7.86
C THR A 373 -4.26 -11.26 8.72
N PRO A 374 -5.58 -11.10 8.50
CA PRO A 374 -6.36 -10.14 9.27
C PRO A 374 -6.27 -10.42 10.78
N HIS A 375 -6.06 -9.38 11.58
CA HIS A 375 -6.02 -9.49 13.04
C HIS A 375 -7.30 -10.10 13.60
N ALA A 376 -7.12 -10.91 14.64
CA ALA A 376 -8.22 -11.55 15.37
C ALA A 376 -9.03 -10.53 16.17
N GLY A 377 -10.34 -10.46 15.94
CA GLY A 377 -11.22 -9.57 16.70
C GLY A 377 -11.10 -9.70 18.23
N THR A 378 -10.86 -10.91 18.75
CA THR A 378 -10.80 -11.18 20.21
C THR A 378 -9.41 -11.04 20.83
N ALA A 379 -8.33 -11.02 20.06
CA ALA A 379 -6.95 -11.09 20.56
C ALA A 379 -6.04 -9.99 19.98
N ASN A 380 -6.63 -8.98 19.34
CA ASN A 380 -5.95 -7.83 18.79
C ASN A 380 -5.84 -6.70 19.82
N SER A 381 -4.67 -6.08 19.92
CA SER A 381 -4.43 -4.89 20.75
C SER A 381 -3.77 -3.82 19.90
N LYS A 382 -4.37 -2.63 19.90
CA LYS A 382 -3.82 -1.45 19.22
C LYS A 382 -2.76 -0.75 20.06
N ASP A 383 -2.82 -0.91 21.38
CA ASP A 383 -1.84 -0.36 22.31
C ASP A 383 -0.73 -1.37 22.61
N SER A 384 0.50 -0.90 22.69
CA SER A 384 1.60 -1.63 23.31
C SER A 384 1.47 -1.55 24.83
N GLY A 385 1.09 -2.66 25.48
CA GLY A 385 1.33 -2.84 26.92
C GLY A 385 0.13 -3.05 27.84
N VAL A 386 -1.12 -3.02 27.35
CA VAL A 386 -2.25 -3.48 28.17
C VAL A 386 -2.48 -4.95 27.88
N ALA A 387 -1.89 -5.82 28.71
CA ALA A 387 -2.38 -7.18 28.80
C ALA A 387 -3.88 -7.11 29.10
N LEU A 388 -4.70 -7.67 28.22
CA LEU A 388 -6.10 -7.91 28.53
C LEU A 388 -6.11 -8.83 29.75
N VAL A 389 -6.44 -8.26 30.92
CA VAL A 389 -6.64 -9.06 32.13
C VAL A 389 -7.83 -9.99 31.84
N PRO A 390 -7.68 -11.30 32.10
CA PRO A 390 -8.67 -12.32 31.74
C PRO A 390 -10.07 -12.08 32.32
#